data_AF-A0A443ZK87-F1
#
_entry.id   AF-A0A443ZK87-F1
#
_cell.length_a   1.000
_cell.length_b   1.000
_cell.length_c   1.000
_cell.angle_alpha   90.00
_cell.angle_beta   90.00
_cell.angle_gamma   90.00
#
_symmetry.space_group_name_H-M   'P 1'
#
loop_
_entity.id
_entity.type
_entity.pdbx_description
1 polymer ?
#
loop_
_entity_poly.entity_id
_entity_poly.type
_entity_poly.pdbx_seq_one_letter_code
_entity_poly.pdbx_strand_id
1 'polypeptide(L)'
;MLGSVLAVLTPAFADDLRIDPHADLLYRQAVSLMEETDNQYRTFNLKASTTDQDLAQQGQAMGRTLAPAVSLLEKAVALDHPVARYRLALYYMTYLPASQIPAAACPLLQTSLAQGFAPAALGVETWCSDYRHSSAFANDLQNVPAMTNRYASYYPQPAVRLQCTREQPQGLAMQWGRQRDYQAEIYRLQGYDDLDQREYFWQKAVELNGCFAVRQHLLSLHH
;
A
#
# COMPACT_ATOMS: atom_id res chain seq x y z
N MET A 1 -57.02 -19.02 21.21
CA MET A 1 -56.72 -17.95 20.25
C MET A 1 -55.21 -17.80 20.21
N LEU A 2 -54.57 -18.33 19.16
CA LEU A 2 -53.12 -18.26 18.95
C LEU A 2 -52.77 -16.91 18.31
N GLY A 3 -51.88 -16.14 18.95
CA GLY A 3 -51.28 -14.94 18.37
C GLY A 3 -49.85 -15.24 17.94
N SER A 4 -49.63 -15.49 16.65
CA SER A 4 -48.29 -15.60 16.06
C SER A 4 -47.74 -14.19 15.82
N VAL A 5 -46.62 -13.86 16.47
CA VAL A 5 -45.84 -12.66 16.18
C VAL A 5 -44.81 -13.00 15.10
N LEU A 6 -44.98 -12.46 13.89
CA LEU A 6 -43.93 -12.49 12.86
C LEU A 6 -42.88 -11.44 13.20
N ALA A 7 -41.68 -11.88 13.56
CA ALA A 7 -40.50 -11.04 13.61
C ALA A 7 -39.99 -10.82 12.18
N VAL A 8 -40.11 -9.59 11.68
CA VAL A 8 -39.51 -9.18 10.41
C VAL A 8 -38.02 -8.95 10.65
N LEU A 9 -37.18 -9.86 10.19
CA LEU A 9 -35.73 -9.66 10.11
C LEU A 9 -35.46 -8.72 8.93
N THR A 10 -35.21 -7.43 9.21
CA THR A 10 -34.67 -6.52 8.22
C THR A 10 -33.21 -6.89 7.95
N PRO A 11 -32.81 -7.13 6.68
CA PRO A 11 -31.40 -7.32 6.36
C PRO A 11 -30.66 -6.02 6.68
N ALA A 12 -29.65 -6.09 7.53
CA ALA A 12 -28.66 -5.04 7.64
C ALA A 12 -27.97 -4.95 6.28
N PHE A 13 -28.22 -3.87 5.54
CA PHE A 13 -27.38 -3.52 4.40
C PHE A 13 -25.96 -3.36 4.96
N ALA A 14 -25.06 -4.25 4.54
CA ALA A 14 -23.63 -3.98 4.67
C ALA A 14 -23.43 -2.62 4.01
N ASP A 15 -23.06 -1.63 4.82
CA ASP A 15 -22.80 -0.28 4.35
C ASP A 15 -21.77 -0.43 3.24
N ASP A 16 -22.21 -0.20 2.01
CA ASP A 16 -21.35 -0.23 0.84
C ASP A 16 -20.42 0.95 1.07
N LEU A 17 -19.26 0.68 1.69
CA LEU A 17 -18.21 1.63 2.03
C LEU A 17 -17.73 2.24 0.71
N ARG A 18 -18.50 3.15 0.16
CA ARG A 18 -18.21 3.84 -1.09
C ARG A 18 -17.23 4.93 -0.75
N ILE A 19 -16.19 5.02 -1.56
CA ILE A 19 -15.24 6.14 -1.45
C ILE A 19 -16.03 7.42 -1.73
N ASP A 20 -15.94 8.37 -0.80
CA ASP A 20 -16.57 9.67 -0.94
C ASP A 20 -16.09 10.32 -2.27
N PRO A 21 -17.01 10.71 -3.18
CA PRO A 21 -16.62 11.24 -4.49
C PRO A 21 -15.79 12.52 -4.42
N HIS A 22 -16.00 13.36 -3.40
CA HIS A 22 -15.20 14.56 -3.19
C HIS A 22 -13.80 14.19 -2.68
N ALA A 23 -13.69 13.20 -1.79
CA ALA A 23 -12.39 12.65 -1.39
C ALA A 23 -11.63 12.05 -2.60
N ASP A 24 -12.33 11.34 -3.49
CA ASP A 24 -11.73 10.77 -4.71
C ASP A 24 -11.24 11.87 -5.66
N LEU A 25 -12.01 12.95 -5.82
CA LEU A 25 -11.57 14.11 -6.61
C LEU A 25 -10.29 14.74 -6.04
N LEU A 26 -10.25 14.97 -4.71
CA LEU A 26 -9.07 15.50 -4.03
C LEU A 26 -7.86 14.59 -4.22
N TYR A 27 -8.04 13.28 -4.06
CA TYR A 27 -7.00 12.28 -4.30
C TYR A 27 -6.47 12.35 -5.74
N ARG A 28 -7.37 12.37 -6.75
CA ARG A 28 -6.97 12.42 -8.16
C ARG A 28 -6.21 13.70 -8.51
N GLN A 29 -6.68 14.85 -8.00
CA GLN A 29 -5.97 16.12 -8.16
C GLN A 29 -4.58 16.08 -7.53
N ALA A 30 -4.45 15.48 -6.34
CA ALA A 30 -3.15 15.30 -5.71
C ALA A 30 -2.21 14.45 -6.59
N VAL A 31 -2.70 13.32 -7.11
CA VAL A 31 -1.90 12.44 -7.99
C VAL A 31 -1.45 13.18 -9.24
N SER A 32 -2.32 13.95 -9.89
CA SER A 32 -1.92 14.74 -11.07
C SER A 32 -0.78 15.71 -10.76
N LEU A 33 -0.83 16.41 -9.62
CA LEU A 33 0.27 17.31 -9.21
C LEU A 33 1.56 16.54 -8.91
N MET A 34 1.47 15.34 -8.32
CA MET A 34 2.63 14.48 -8.10
C MET A 34 3.26 14.02 -9.42
N GLU A 35 2.43 13.61 -10.40
CA GLU A 35 2.89 13.17 -11.72
C GLU A 35 3.53 14.31 -12.52
N GLU A 36 2.97 15.53 -12.46
CA GLU A 36 3.58 16.72 -13.04
C GLU A 36 4.97 16.98 -12.44
N THR A 37 5.08 16.85 -11.12
CA THR A 37 6.34 17.02 -10.39
C THR A 37 7.36 15.94 -10.81
N ASP A 38 6.95 14.67 -10.86
CA ASP A 38 7.80 13.57 -11.31
C ASP A 38 8.30 13.77 -12.74
N ASN A 39 7.44 14.25 -13.66
CA ASN A 39 7.82 14.54 -15.05
C ASN A 39 8.83 15.69 -15.16
N GLN A 40 8.68 16.72 -14.33
CA GLN A 40 9.66 17.82 -14.23
C GLN A 40 11.02 17.30 -13.73
N TYR A 41 11.04 16.31 -12.84
CA TYR A 41 12.29 15.72 -12.35
C TYR A 41 12.89 14.64 -13.26
N ARG A 42 12.09 13.92 -14.05
CA ARG A 42 12.60 12.97 -15.06
C ARG A 42 13.40 13.66 -16.16
N THR A 43 13.08 14.92 -16.47
CA THR A 43 13.87 15.76 -17.40
C THR A 43 15.13 16.33 -16.75
N PHE A 44 15.21 16.31 -15.42
CA PHE A 44 16.42 16.59 -14.68
C PHE A 44 17.31 15.35 -14.74
N ASN A 45 18.36 15.41 -15.56
CA ASN A 45 19.35 14.35 -15.63
C ASN A 45 19.90 14.16 -14.20
N LEU A 46 19.68 12.99 -13.60
CA LEU A 46 20.39 12.53 -12.40
C LEU A 46 21.88 12.54 -12.77
N LYS A 47 22.53 13.71 -12.71
CA LYS A 47 23.98 13.79 -12.71
C LYS A 47 24.38 12.90 -11.55
N ALA A 48 24.99 11.77 -11.90
CA ALA A 48 25.44 10.71 -11.02
C ALA A 48 25.74 11.30 -9.63
N SER A 49 24.78 11.16 -8.72
CA SER A 49 24.93 11.67 -7.37
C SER A 49 26.04 10.82 -6.76
N THR A 50 27.18 11.42 -6.46
CA THR A 50 28.37 10.67 -6.01
C THR A 50 28.38 10.45 -4.51
N THR A 51 27.39 10.99 -3.77
CA THR A 51 27.31 10.88 -2.30
C THR A 51 25.87 10.75 -1.80
N ASP A 52 25.69 10.08 -0.65
CA ASP A 52 24.39 9.93 0.02
C ASP A 52 23.80 11.28 0.47
N GLN A 53 24.65 12.27 0.74
CA GLN A 53 24.24 13.60 1.16
C GLN A 53 23.55 14.37 0.01
N ASP A 54 24.06 14.23 -1.21
CA ASP A 54 23.47 14.85 -2.40
C ASP A 54 22.07 14.26 -2.69
N LEU A 55 21.93 12.93 -2.56
CA LEU A 55 20.64 12.24 -2.66
C LEU A 55 19.65 12.71 -1.59
N ALA A 56 20.10 12.87 -0.34
CA ALA A 56 19.26 13.35 0.75
C ALA A 56 18.77 14.79 0.52
N GLN A 57 19.64 15.69 0.06
CA GLN A 57 19.26 17.07 -0.25
C GLN A 57 18.28 17.14 -1.44
N GLN A 58 18.52 16.34 -2.48
CA GLN A 58 17.61 16.24 -3.61
C GLN A 58 16.24 15.71 -3.18
N GLY A 59 16.20 14.67 -2.35
CA GLY A 59 14.97 14.14 -1.75
C GLY A 59 14.20 15.22 -0.98
N GLN A 60 14.87 16.01 -0.14
CA GLN A 60 14.21 17.10 0.60
C GLN A 60 13.67 18.21 -0.31
N ALA A 61 14.38 18.57 -1.38
CA ALA A 61 13.92 19.56 -2.34
C ALA A 61 12.67 19.09 -3.09
N MET A 62 12.65 17.83 -3.53
CA MET A 62 11.47 17.18 -4.13
C MET A 62 10.31 17.12 -3.14
N GLY A 63 10.56 16.79 -1.88
CA GLY A 63 9.53 16.76 -0.84
C GLY A 63 8.81 18.10 -0.67
N ARG A 64 9.50 19.23 -0.88
CA ARG A 64 8.91 20.58 -0.79
C ARG A 64 8.04 20.95 -1.98
N THR A 65 8.39 20.52 -3.19
CA THR A 65 7.60 20.81 -4.40
C THR A 65 6.27 20.06 -4.40
N LEU A 66 6.20 18.94 -3.66
CA LEU A 66 4.98 18.15 -3.47
C LEU A 66 3.99 18.74 -2.45
N ALA A 67 4.31 19.85 -1.76
CA ALA A 67 3.45 20.40 -0.70
C ALA A 67 1.98 20.64 -1.11
N PRO A 68 1.66 21.16 -2.31
CA PRO A 68 0.27 21.28 -2.75
C PRO A 68 -0.44 19.92 -2.87
N ALA A 69 0.24 18.91 -3.40
CA ALA A 69 -0.30 17.55 -3.52
C ALA A 69 -0.53 16.91 -2.13
N VAL A 70 0.41 17.10 -1.21
CA VAL A 70 0.30 16.62 0.18
C VAL A 70 -0.93 17.23 0.87
N SER A 71 -1.16 18.54 0.72
CA SER A 71 -2.34 19.19 1.31
C SER A 71 -3.66 18.62 0.77
N LEU A 72 -3.72 18.25 -0.52
CA LEU A 72 -4.89 17.59 -1.10
C LEU A 72 -5.07 16.16 -0.58
N LEU A 73 -3.98 15.40 -0.41
CA LEU A 73 -4.03 14.08 0.21
C LEU A 73 -4.53 14.14 1.65
N GLU A 74 -4.04 15.09 2.46
CA GLU A 74 -4.49 15.29 3.85
C GLU A 74 -6.00 15.54 3.92
N LYS A 75 -6.55 16.35 3.00
CA LYS A 75 -7.99 16.57 2.90
C LYS A 75 -8.75 15.31 2.51
N ALA A 76 -8.24 14.54 1.55
CA ALA A 76 -8.85 13.25 1.18
C ALA A 76 -8.80 12.22 2.32
N VAL A 77 -7.70 12.21 3.10
CA VAL A 77 -7.54 11.37 4.29
C VAL A 77 -8.54 11.75 5.38
N ALA A 78 -8.78 13.05 5.59
CA ALA A 78 -9.79 13.54 6.53
C ALA A 78 -11.22 13.10 6.15
N LEU A 79 -11.44 12.76 4.86
CA LEU A 79 -12.68 12.22 4.32
C LEU A 79 -12.62 10.69 4.12
N ASP A 80 -11.78 10.02 4.90
CA ASP A 80 -11.68 8.56 4.98
C ASP A 80 -11.21 7.83 3.70
N HIS A 81 -10.43 8.50 2.82
CA HIS A 81 -9.98 7.87 1.58
C HIS A 81 -8.78 6.90 1.79
N PRO A 82 -8.94 5.57 1.61
CA PRO A 82 -7.90 4.57 1.89
C PRO A 82 -6.65 4.73 1.02
N VAL A 83 -6.82 5.02 -0.27
CA VAL A 83 -5.70 5.18 -1.21
C VAL A 83 -4.92 6.48 -0.93
N ALA A 84 -5.59 7.55 -0.55
CA ALA A 84 -4.93 8.79 -0.15
C ALA A 84 -4.09 8.59 1.12
N ARG A 85 -4.57 7.81 2.09
CA ARG A 85 -3.78 7.43 3.28
C ARG A 85 -2.49 6.75 2.89
N TYR A 86 -2.56 5.77 2.00
CA TYR A 86 -1.39 5.09 1.49
C TYR A 86 -0.42 6.05 0.79
N ARG A 87 -0.91 6.89 -0.12
CA ARG A 87 -0.06 7.86 -0.82
C ARG A 87 0.60 8.87 0.12
N LEU A 88 -0.12 9.33 1.14
CA LEU A 88 0.42 10.25 2.15
C LEU A 88 1.46 9.55 3.02
N ALA A 89 1.20 8.31 3.43
CA ALA A 89 2.18 7.50 4.15
C ALA A 89 3.45 7.26 3.32
N LEU A 90 3.30 6.97 2.03
CA LEU A 90 4.43 6.79 1.12
C LEU A 90 5.26 8.07 1.00
N TYR A 91 4.63 9.23 0.90
CA TYR A 91 5.33 10.52 0.97
C TYR A 91 6.14 10.64 2.27
N TYR A 92 5.54 10.35 3.43
CA TYR A 92 6.26 10.40 4.71
C TYR A 92 7.42 9.39 4.77
N MET A 93 7.22 8.17 4.29
CA MET A 93 8.26 7.14 4.22
C MET A 93 9.44 7.54 3.32
N THR A 94 9.19 8.35 2.29
CA THR A 94 10.22 8.79 1.34
C THR A 94 10.96 10.04 1.80
N TYR A 95 10.27 10.97 2.46
CA TYR A 95 10.81 12.33 2.69
C TYR A 95 11.04 12.70 4.17
N LEU A 96 10.53 11.92 5.13
CA LEU A 96 10.84 12.14 6.55
C LEU A 96 12.11 11.40 6.99
N PRO A 97 12.81 11.90 8.03
CA PRO A 97 13.85 11.13 8.69
C PRO A 97 13.31 9.81 9.24
N ALA A 98 14.10 8.74 9.16
CA ALA A 98 13.68 7.38 9.55
C ALA A 98 13.10 7.28 10.97
N SER A 99 13.60 8.08 11.91
CA SER A 99 13.11 8.14 13.29
C SER A 99 11.69 8.73 13.44
N GLN A 100 11.22 9.48 12.45
CA GLN A 100 9.89 10.12 12.45
C GLN A 100 8.85 9.33 11.64
N ILE A 101 9.30 8.44 10.75
CA ILE A 101 8.41 7.68 9.85
C ILE A 101 7.37 6.86 10.63
N PRO A 102 7.71 6.09 11.68
CA PRO A 102 6.71 5.26 12.36
C PRO A 102 5.54 6.09 12.91
N ALA A 103 5.82 7.23 13.54
CA ALA A 103 4.78 8.09 14.13
C ALA A 103 3.85 8.71 13.07
N ALA A 104 4.39 9.09 11.91
CA ALA A 104 3.63 9.76 10.86
C ALA A 104 2.91 8.77 9.91
N ALA A 105 3.57 7.68 9.53
CA ALA A 105 3.10 6.77 8.49
C ALA A 105 2.27 5.60 9.03
N CYS A 106 2.61 5.04 10.20
CA CYS A 106 1.96 3.82 10.66
C CYS A 106 0.45 3.95 10.88
N PRO A 107 -0.08 5.02 11.51
CA PRO A 107 -1.54 5.18 11.65
C PRO A 107 -2.27 5.20 10.29
N LEU A 108 -1.65 5.82 9.27
CA LEU A 108 -2.20 5.89 7.92
C LEU A 108 -2.17 4.52 7.22
N LEU A 109 -1.05 3.82 7.30
CA LEU A 109 -0.85 2.51 6.68
C LEU A 109 -1.77 1.45 7.30
N GLN A 110 -1.87 1.42 8.63
CA GLN A 110 -2.75 0.51 9.36
C GLN A 110 -4.20 0.72 8.96
N THR A 111 -4.68 1.96 8.98
CA THR A 111 -6.07 2.28 8.61
C THR A 111 -6.35 1.96 7.14
N SER A 112 -5.42 2.28 6.24
CA SER A 112 -5.54 1.95 4.82
C SER A 112 -5.62 0.43 4.57
N LEU A 113 -4.78 -0.34 5.28
CA LEU A 113 -4.77 -1.79 5.20
C LEU A 113 -6.03 -2.42 5.79
N ALA A 114 -6.52 -1.94 6.93
CA ALA A 114 -7.77 -2.37 7.55
C ALA A 114 -8.98 -2.13 6.64
N GLN A 115 -8.92 -1.12 5.77
CA GLN A 115 -9.91 -0.87 4.70
C GLN A 115 -9.70 -1.75 3.46
N GLY A 116 -8.73 -2.67 3.49
CA GLY A 116 -8.45 -3.65 2.44
C GLY A 116 -7.55 -3.17 1.31
N PHE A 117 -6.86 -2.03 1.46
CA PHE A 117 -5.98 -1.51 0.41
C PHE A 117 -4.59 -2.15 0.47
N ALA A 118 -4.37 -3.16 -0.38
CA ALA A 118 -3.18 -4.01 -0.40
C ALA A 118 -1.81 -3.30 -0.33
N PRO A 119 -1.57 -2.19 -1.05
CA PRO A 119 -0.25 -1.53 -1.06
C PRO A 119 0.25 -1.11 0.32
N ALA A 120 -0.67 -0.77 1.23
CA ALA A 120 -0.30 -0.33 2.58
C ALA A 120 0.45 -1.40 3.39
N ALA A 121 0.23 -2.70 3.11
CA ALA A 121 0.89 -3.79 3.80
C ALA A 121 2.43 -3.74 3.69
N LEU A 122 2.97 -3.24 2.58
CA LEU A 122 4.42 -3.14 2.35
C LEU A 122 5.07 -2.08 3.26
N GLY A 123 4.38 -0.96 3.44
CA GLY A 123 4.80 0.06 4.40
C GLY A 123 4.75 -0.47 5.83
N VAL A 124 3.69 -1.21 6.17
CA VAL A 124 3.54 -1.86 7.49
C VAL A 124 4.69 -2.83 7.77
N GLU A 125 5.01 -3.71 6.81
CA GLU A 125 6.11 -4.68 6.92
C GLU A 125 7.44 -3.99 7.27
N THR A 126 7.68 -2.81 6.72
CA THR A 126 8.96 -2.12 6.86
C THR A 126 9.03 -1.26 8.12
N TRP A 127 7.95 -0.51 8.44
CA TRP A 127 8.02 0.59 9.41
C TRP A 127 7.21 0.38 10.69
N CYS A 128 6.27 -0.57 10.69
CA CYS A 128 5.24 -0.66 11.73
C CYS A 128 5.35 -1.97 12.52
N SER A 129 6.51 -2.20 13.15
CA SER A 129 6.85 -3.45 13.84
C SER A 129 5.76 -3.95 14.79
N ASP A 130 5.24 -3.09 15.67
CA ASP A 130 4.25 -3.51 16.67
C ASP A 130 2.95 -4.01 16.01
N TYR A 131 2.51 -3.32 14.95
CA TYR A 131 1.33 -3.75 14.20
C TYR A 131 1.60 -5.00 13.38
N ARG A 132 2.78 -5.06 12.73
CA ARG A 132 3.19 -6.18 11.89
C ARG A 132 3.16 -7.51 12.64
N HIS A 133 3.47 -7.53 13.93
CA HIS A 133 3.44 -8.74 14.76
C HIS A 133 2.09 -8.98 15.48
N SER A 134 1.08 -8.16 15.21
CA SER A 134 -0.24 -8.27 15.84
C SER A 134 -1.16 -9.23 15.08
N SER A 135 -2.16 -9.79 15.78
CA SER A 135 -3.24 -10.53 15.14
C SER A 135 -4.12 -9.66 14.23
N ALA A 136 -4.19 -8.35 14.49
CA ALA A 136 -4.94 -7.41 13.66
C ALA A 136 -4.36 -7.35 12.23
N PHE A 137 -3.04 -7.30 12.11
CA PHE A 137 -2.37 -7.32 10.80
C PHE A 137 -2.66 -8.62 10.03
N ALA A 138 -2.57 -9.78 10.70
CA ALA A 138 -2.89 -11.06 10.07
C ALA A 138 -4.36 -11.09 9.57
N ASN A 139 -5.30 -10.59 10.37
CA ASN A 139 -6.71 -10.49 9.99
C ASN A 139 -6.92 -9.55 8.79
N ASP A 140 -6.26 -8.39 8.77
CA ASP A 140 -6.37 -7.46 7.65
C ASP A 140 -5.84 -8.07 6.35
N LEU A 141 -4.69 -8.76 6.39
CA LEU A 141 -4.15 -9.44 5.22
C LEU A 141 -5.15 -10.47 4.66
N GLN A 142 -5.84 -11.21 5.53
CA GLN A 142 -6.87 -12.16 5.12
C GLN A 142 -8.07 -11.49 4.43
N ASN A 143 -8.39 -10.25 4.80
CA ASN A 143 -9.51 -9.50 4.24
C ASN A 143 -9.19 -8.85 2.87
N VAL A 144 -7.92 -8.55 2.59
CA VAL A 144 -7.50 -7.86 1.35
C VAL A 144 -8.02 -8.53 0.06
N PRO A 145 -7.93 -9.86 -0.13
CA PRO A 145 -8.43 -10.50 -1.35
C PRO A 145 -9.91 -10.20 -1.65
N ALA A 146 -10.77 -10.15 -0.61
CA ALA A 146 -12.18 -9.84 -0.75
C ALA A 146 -12.45 -8.40 -1.22
N MET A 147 -11.51 -7.48 -0.95
CA MET A 147 -11.62 -6.05 -1.30
C MET A 147 -10.97 -5.70 -2.63
N THR A 148 -10.37 -6.67 -3.33
CA THR A 148 -9.51 -6.37 -4.49
C THR A 148 -10.20 -5.53 -5.57
N ASN A 149 -11.43 -5.90 -5.96
CA ASN A 149 -12.14 -5.22 -7.06
C ASN A 149 -12.53 -3.78 -6.72
N ARG A 150 -12.71 -3.46 -5.42
CA ARG A 150 -13.06 -2.11 -4.95
C ARG A 150 -12.02 -1.08 -5.36
N TYR A 151 -10.75 -1.48 -5.43
CA TYR A 151 -9.63 -0.57 -5.68
C TYR A 151 -9.03 -0.70 -7.10
N ALA A 152 -9.67 -1.46 -8.00
CA ALA A 152 -9.11 -1.75 -9.32
C ALA A 152 -8.75 -0.49 -10.13
N SER A 153 -9.57 0.56 -10.05
CA SER A 153 -9.38 1.85 -10.76
C SER A 153 -8.24 2.72 -10.19
N TYR A 154 -7.66 2.33 -9.06
CA TYR A 154 -6.55 3.05 -8.43
C TYR A 154 -5.20 2.45 -8.81
N TYR A 155 -5.13 1.29 -9.46
CA TYR A 155 -3.86 0.73 -9.92
C TYR A 155 -3.47 1.28 -11.29
N PRO A 156 -2.15 1.39 -11.58
CA PRO A 156 -1.01 0.99 -10.76
C PRO A 156 -0.73 1.95 -9.59
N GLN A 157 -0.03 1.45 -8.58
CA GLN A 157 0.37 2.22 -7.40
C GLN A 157 1.89 2.14 -7.21
N PRO A 158 2.53 3.23 -6.77
CA PRO A 158 3.95 3.23 -6.47
C PRO A 158 4.24 2.53 -5.15
N ALA A 159 5.41 1.92 -5.01
CA ALA A 159 5.97 1.39 -3.78
C ALA A 159 7.48 1.67 -3.75
N VAL A 160 8.05 1.79 -2.55
CA VAL A 160 9.50 1.86 -2.38
C VAL A 160 10.17 0.58 -2.89
N ARG A 161 9.55 -0.57 -2.61
CA ARG A 161 10.04 -1.88 -3.04
C ARG A 161 8.90 -2.89 -3.16
N LEU A 162 8.93 -3.67 -4.25
CA LEU A 162 8.12 -4.86 -4.46
C LEU A 162 9.07 -6.07 -4.43
N GLN A 163 8.97 -6.91 -3.41
CA GLN A 163 9.83 -8.10 -3.25
C GLN A 163 9.46 -9.23 -4.22
N CYS A 164 8.21 -9.29 -4.66
CA CYS A 164 7.74 -10.27 -5.64
C CYS A 164 8.17 -9.93 -7.07
N THR A 165 8.63 -8.70 -7.34
CA THR A 165 9.19 -8.34 -8.65
C THR A 165 10.71 -8.55 -8.66
N ARG A 166 11.27 -8.82 -9.84
CA ARG A 166 12.74 -9.00 -9.99
C ARG A 166 13.49 -7.69 -10.09
N GLU A 167 12.83 -6.67 -10.62
CA GLU A 167 13.43 -5.36 -10.82
C GLU A 167 13.75 -4.74 -9.46
N GLN A 168 14.93 -4.12 -9.34
CA GLN A 168 15.30 -3.33 -8.18
C GLN A 168 15.07 -1.85 -8.49
N PRO A 169 14.63 -1.05 -7.50
CA PRO A 169 14.57 0.39 -7.67
C PRO A 169 15.96 0.97 -7.94
N GLN A 170 16.05 1.99 -8.79
CA GLN A 170 17.30 2.71 -9.07
C GLN A 170 17.25 4.08 -8.39
N GLY A 171 18.17 4.33 -7.44
CA GLY A 171 18.20 5.57 -6.67
C GLY A 171 16.89 5.79 -5.90
N LEU A 172 16.29 6.97 -6.04
CA LEU A 172 15.01 7.34 -5.40
C LEU A 172 13.77 6.94 -6.22
N ALA A 173 13.94 6.23 -7.35
CA ALA A 173 12.82 5.85 -8.19
C ALA A 173 11.94 4.78 -7.52
N MET A 174 10.65 5.08 -7.39
CA MET A 174 9.65 4.12 -6.92
C MET A 174 9.32 3.09 -8.00
N GLN A 175 8.91 1.90 -7.57
CA GLN A 175 8.38 0.85 -8.45
C GLN A 175 6.87 0.99 -8.58
N TRP A 176 6.34 0.80 -9.79
CA TRP A 176 4.90 0.88 -10.05
C TRP A 176 4.31 -0.52 -10.18
N GLY A 177 3.57 -0.96 -9.16
CA GLY A 177 2.92 -2.26 -9.13
C GLY A 177 1.48 -2.21 -9.66
N ARG A 178 1.08 -3.23 -10.40
CA ARG A 178 -0.34 -3.45 -10.76
C ARG A 178 -1.03 -4.20 -9.62
N GLN A 179 -2.35 -4.29 -9.69
CA GLN A 179 -3.19 -5.01 -8.72
C GLN A 179 -2.66 -6.42 -8.39
N ARG A 180 -2.32 -7.21 -9.42
CA ARG A 180 -1.79 -8.58 -9.24
C ARG A 180 -0.43 -8.61 -8.54
N ASP A 181 0.39 -7.58 -8.72
CA ASP A 181 1.71 -7.49 -8.10
C ASP A 181 1.56 -7.31 -6.59
N TYR A 182 0.66 -6.43 -6.16
CA TYR A 182 0.34 -6.26 -4.74
C TYR A 182 -0.39 -7.46 -4.14
N GLN A 183 -1.26 -8.14 -4.88
CA GLN A 183 -1.85 -9.40 -4.40
C GLN A 183 -0.78 -10.47 -4.13
N ALA A 184 0.25 -10.56 -4.98
CA ALA A 184 1.35 -11.49 -4.76
C ALA A 184 2.14 -11.15 -3.48
N GLU A 185 2.36 -9.86 -3.22
CA GLU A 185 2.97 -9.40 -1.96
C GLU A 185 2.14 -9.78 -0.73
N ILE A 186 0.83 -9.62 -0.79
CA ILE A 186 -0.06 -10.01 0.32
C ILE A 186 0.07 -11.50 0.62
N TYR A 187 0.04 -12.35 -0.40
CA TYR A 187 0.23 -13.79 -0.21
C TYR A 187 1.63 -14.16 0.27
N ARG A 188 2.67 -13.44 -0.19
CA ARG A 188 4.03 -13.59 0.37
C ARG A 188 4.04 -13.31 1.87
N LEU A 189 3.43 -12.21 2.31
CA LEU A 189 3.35 -11.81 3.71
C LEU A 189 2.56 -12.84 4.54
N GLN A 190 1.42 -13.31 4.04
CA GLN A 190 0.63 -14.34 4.71
C GLN A 190 1.42 -15.63 4.94
N GLY A 191 2.24 -16.08 3.99
CA GLY A 191 3.08 -17.28 4.19
C GLY A 191 4.25 -17.08 5.17
N TYR A 192 4.63 -15.84 5.48
CA TYR A 192 5.55 -15.56 6.58
C TYR A 192 4.84 -15.64 7.94
N ASP A 193 3.55 -15.31 8.01
CA ASP A 193 2.77 -15.25 9.24
C ASP A 193 2.09 -16.57 9.61
N ASP A 194 1.67 -17.35 8.62
CA ASP A 194 1.03 -18.65 8.80
C ASP A 194 1.97 -19.76 8.33
N LEU A 195 2.63 -20.41 9.28
CA LEU A 195 3.56 -21.51 9.02
C LEU A 195 2.87 -22.75 8.46
N ASP A 196 1.63 -23.01 8.90
CA ASP A 196 0.87 -24.20 8.54
C ASP A 196 0.36 -24.12 7.09
N GLN A 197 0.02 -22.91 6.64
CA GLN A 197 -0.44 -22.64 5.25
C GLN A 197 0.60 -21.93 4.37
N ARG A 198 1.85 -21.88 4.83
CA ARG A 198 2.94 -21.17 4.13
C ARG A 198 3.07 -21.55 2.67
N GLU A 199 3.13 -22.84 2.38
CA GLU A 199 3.31 -23.36 1.02
C GLU A 199 2.15 -22.92 0.11
N TYR A 200 0.91 -23.05 0.61
CA TYR A 200 -0.29 -22.62 -0.10
C TYR A 200 -0.25 -21.13 -0.46
N PHE A 201 0.09 -20.27 0.50
CA PHE A 201 0.16 -18.83 0.24
C PHE A 201 1.29 -18.46 -0.71
N TRP A 202 2.49 -19.01 -0.51
CA TRP A 202 3.60 -18.74 -1.40
C TRP A 202 3.35 -19.26 -2.82
N GLN A 203 2.69 -20.40 -2.98
CA GLN A 203 2.29 -20.90 -4.29
C GLN A 203 1.34 -19.93 -4.99
N LYS A 204 0.33 -19.42 -4.30
CA LYS A 204 -0.55 -18.36 -4.84
C LYS A 204 0.21 -17.09 -5.24
N ALA A 205 1.18 -16.66 -4.45
CA ALA A 205 2.02 -15.51 -4.79
C ALA A 205 2.79 -15.76 -6.11
N VAL A 206 3.34 -16.95 -6.29
CA VAL A 206 4.03 -17.35 -7.53
C VAL A 206 3.07 -17.46 -8.71
N GLU A 207 1.87 -17.99 -8.53
CA GLU A 207 0.85 -18.10 -9.60
C GLU A 207 0.36 -16.72 -10.09
N LEU A 208 0.37 -15.71 -9.22
CA LEU A 208 -0.10 -14.37 -9.58
C LEU A 208 0.83 -13.62 -10.52
N ASN A 209 2.13 -13.59 -10.22
CA ASN A 209 3.12 -12.83 -10.99
C ASN A 209 4.53 -13.45 -11.02
N GLY A 210 4.69 -14.70 -10.59
CA GLY A 210 5.98 -15.36 -10.51
C GLY A 210 6.84 -14.93 -9.32
N CYS A 211 6.21 -14.47 -8.22
CA CYS A 211 6.82 -13.84 -7.05
C CYS A 211 8.24 -14.36 -6.75
N PHE A 212 9.24 -13.54 -7.11
CA PHE A 212 10.64 -13.96 -7.07
C PHE A 212 11.12 -14.29 -5.65
N ALA A 213 10.70 -13.50 -4.66
CA ALA A 213 11.13 -13.63 -3.27
C ALA A 213 10.86 -15.00 -2.64
N VAL A 214 9.79 -15.70 -3.03
CA VAL A 214 9.41 -16.99 -2.40
C VAL A 214 9.57 -18.18 -3.34
N ARG A 215 9.76 -17.95 -4.64
CA ARG A 215 9.87 -19.01 -5.64
C ARG A 215 11.00 -19.99 -5.35
N GLN A 216 12.17 -19.52 -4.93
CA GLN A 216 13.30 -20.39 -4.61
C GLN A 216 13.04 -21.25 -3.37
N HIS A 217 12.35 -20.70 -2.37
CA HIS A 217 12.00 -21.44 -1.16
C HIS A 217 11.03 -22.59 -1.45
N LEU A 218 10.06 -22.39 -2.34
CA LEU A 218 9.16 -23.47 -2.76
C LEU A 218 9.90 -24.60 -3.49
N LEU A 219 10.84 -24.27 -4.38
CA LEU A 219 11.63 -25.28 -5.09
C LEU A 219 12.46 -26.14 -4.13
N SER A 220 12.92 -25.58 -3.01
CA SER A 220 13.67 -26.34 -1.99
C SER A 220 12.80 -27.20 -1.06
N LEU A 221 11.48 -26.97 -0.98
CA LEU A 221 10.57 -27.75 -0.14
C LEU A 221 10.10 -29.05 -0.82
N HIS A 222 10.24 -29.13 -2.15
CA HIS A 222 9.83 -30.29 -2.95
C HIS A 222 10.97 -31.26 -3.32
N HIS A 223 12.13 -31.09 -2.69
CA HIS A 223 13.31 -31.97 -2.82
C HIS A 223 13.66 -32.58 -1.46
#